data_AF-A0A2A2K9N5-F1
#
_entry.id   AF-A0A2A2K9N5-F1
#
_cell.length_a   1.000
_cell.length_b   1.000
_cell.length_c   1.000
_cell.angle_alpha   90.00
_cell.angle_beta   90.00
_cell.angle_gamma   90.00
#
_symmetry.space_group_name_H-M   'P 1'
#
loop_
_entity.id
_entity.type
_entity.pdbx_description
1 polymer ?
#
loop_
_entity_poly.entity_id
_entity_poly.type
_entity_poly.pdbx_seq_one_letter_code
_entity_poly.pdbx_strand_id
1 'polypeptide(L)'
;MLERVPDVALQAVLKVIVASAKTHSDLSLSADSEVQGGESLEAVTQRLHGSGESVCLSLRLWEFNVSNKVSLPLVLLRVIKWEDRLDIELSFNSTPADDLSDIMQALHAYVSGLAGRFSIPVFYGGMEPAIDKDTRYFTNETLGPL
;
A
#
# COMPACT_ATOMS: atom_id res chain seq x y z
N MET A 1 -1.13 -3.24 5.08
CA MET A 1 -0.06 -4.07 4.51
C MET A 1 -0.67 -5.19 3.67
N LEU A 2 -0.09 -5.44 2.50
CA LEU A 2 -0.30 -6.59 1.64
C LEU A 2 1.05 -7.31 1.54
N GLU A 3 1.20 -8.50 2.12
CA GLU A 3 2.46 -9.23 2.15
C GLU A 3 2.54 -10.27 1.04
N ARG A 4 3.75 -10.49 0.52
CA ARG A 4 4.05 -11.50 -0.50
C ARG A 4 3.16 -11.35 -1.74
N VAL A 5 3.03 -10.11 -2.21
CA VAL A 5 2.33 -9.78 -3.45
C VAL A 5 2.99 -10.55 -4.60
N PRO A 6 2.24 -11.33 -5.39
CA PRO A 6 2.83 -12.03 -6.53
C PRO A 6 3.46 -11.04 -7.52
N ASP A 7 4.71 -11.28 -7.92
CA ASP A 7 5.48 -10.44 -8.84
C ASP A 7 4.69 -10.14 -10.13
N VAL A 8 4.08 -11.19 -10.71
CA VAL A 8 3.22 -11.11 -11.90
C VAL A 8 1.97 -10.24 -11.71
N ALA A 9 1.54 -10.01 -10.47
CA ALA A 9 0.35 -9.22 -10.14
C ALA A 9 0.70 -7.78 -9.76
N LEU A 10 1.96 -7.46 -9.42
CA LEU A 10 2.37 -6.17 -8.85
C LEU A 10 1.85 -4.99 -9.67
N GLN A 11 2.09 -5.00 -10.98
CA GLN A 11 1.71 -3.89 -11.85
C GLN A 11 0.19 -3.69 -11.91
N ALA A 12 -0.58 -4.78 -11.86
CA ALA A 12 -2.04 -4.72 -11.85
C ALA A 12 -2.58 -4.23 -10.50
N VAL A 13 -1.98 -4.65 -9.38
CA VAL A 13 -2.31 -4.17 -8.04
C VAL A 13 -2.05 -2.67 -7.94
N LEU A 14 -0.86 -2.21 -8.35
CA LEU A 14 -0.50 -0.80 -8.33
C LEU A 14 -1.44 0.07 -9.18
N LYS A 15 -1.86 -0.42 -10.35
CA LYS A 15 -2.84 0.28 -11.20
C LYS A 15 -4.17 0.50 -10.45
N VAL A 16 -4.66 -0.48 -9.71
CA VAL A 16 -5.90 -0.34 -8.93
C VAL A 16 -5.71 0.64 -7.76
N ILE A 17 -4.59 0.53 -7.03
CA ILE A 17 -4.28 1.42 -5.91
C ILE A 17 -4.18 2.87 -6.39
N VAL A 18 -3.39 3.14 -7.42
CA VAL A 18 -3.20 4.49 -7.95
C VAL A 18 -4.51 5.06 -8.52
N ALA A 19 -5.31 4.25 -9.20
CA ALA A 19 -6.62 4.68 -9.71
C ALA A 19 -7.64 5.00 -8.59
N SER A 20 -7.37 4.59 -7.35
CA SER A 20 -8.21 4.94 -6.19
C SER A 20 -7.90 6.35 -5.69
N ALA A 21 -6.77 6.94 -6.09
CA ALA A 21 -6.40 8.32 -5.79
C ALA A 21 -6.82 9.27 -6.90
N LYS A 22 -7.06 10.54 -6.56
CA LYS A 22 -7.32 11.58 -7.56
C LYS A 22 -6.05 11.99 -8.30
N THR A 23 -4.93 12.05 -7.58
CA THR A 23 -3.60 12.33 -8.14
C THR A 23 -2.51 11.71 -7.27
N HIS A 24 -1.29 11.69 -7.78
CA HIS A 24 -0.11 11.14 -7.11
C HIS A 24 1.12 12.03 -7.33
N SER A 25 2.07 12.00 -6.40
CA SER A 25 3.31 12.78 -6.45
C SER A 25 4.48 12.05 -5.77
N ASP A 26 5.68 12.62 -5.89
CA ASP A 26 6.87 12.22 -5.12
C ASP A 26 7.25 10.75 -5.31
N LEU A 27 7.14 10.25 -6.55
CA LEU A 27 7.62 8.93 -6.93
C LEU A 27 9.13 8.86 -6.70
N SER A 28 9.57 7.91 -5.86
CA SER A 28 10.98 7.69 -5.56
C SER A 28 11.30 6.20 -5.44
N LEU A 29 12.57 5.85 -5.62
CA LEU A 29 13.12 4.50 -5.45
C LEU A 29 14.37 4.62 -4.57
N SER A 30 14.47 3.85 -3.48
CA SER A 30 15.51 4.04 -2.45
C SER A 30 16.96 3.89 -2.93
N ALA A 31 17.20 3.22 -4.06
CA ALA A 31 18.52 3.08 -4.67
C ALA A 31 18.91 4.28 -5.57
N ASP A 32 17.94 5.12 -5.94
CA ASP A 32 18.14 6.27 -6.81
C ASP A 32 17.94 7.55 -6.00
N SER A 33 19.03 8.28 -5.75
CA SER A 33 18.98 9.59 -5.08
C SER A 33 18.10 10.61 -5.82
N GLU A 34 17.82 10.37 -7.10
CA GLU A 34 16.94 11.19 -7.94
C GLU A 34 16.20 10.27 -8.92
N VAL A 35 14.99 9.81 -8.58
CA VAL A 35 14.02 9.46 -9.63
C VAL A 35 13.79 10.75 -10.41
N GLN A 36 14.31 10.80 -11.64
CA GLN A 36 14.21 11.99 -12.48
C GLN A 36 12.73 12.36 -12.62
N GLY A 37 12.39 13.60 -12.27
CA GLY A 37 11.01 14.08 -12.36
C GLY A 37 10.45 13.80 -13.75
N GLY A 38 9.41 12.96 -13.82
CA GLY A 38 8.75 12.57 -15.08
C GLY A 38 8.82 11.09 -15.45
N GLU A 39 9.54 10.25 -14.70
CA GLU A 39 9.48 8.79 -14.92
C GLU A 39 8.09 8.22 -14.61
N SER A 40 7.62 7.30 -15.46
CA SER A 40 6.35 6.63 -15.26
C SER A 40 6.45 5.58 -14.16
N LEU A 41 5.35 5.37 -13.43
CA LEU A 41 5.28 4.30 -12.43
C LEU A 41 5.64 2.93 -13.01
N GLU A 42 5.31 2.67 -14.28
CA GLU A 42 5.66 1.44 -14.98
C GLU A 42 7.18 1.27 -15.12
N ALA A 43 7.89 2.34 -15.50
CA ALA A 43 9.36 2.31 -15.62
C ALA A 43 10.04 2.10 -14.26
N VAL A 44 9.57 2.76 -13.20
CA VAL A 44 10.13 2.58 -11.85
C VAL A 44 9.84 1.19 -11.31
N THR A 45 8.65 0.63 -11.58
CA THR A 45 8.31 -0.75 -11.19
C THR A 45 9.18 -1.78 -11.91
N GLN A 46 9.50 -1.57 -13.19
CA GLN A 46 10.43 -2.44 -13.93
C GLN A 46 11.84 -2.44 -13.32
N ARG A 47 12.34 -1.27 -12.89
CA ARG A 47 13.64 -1.18 -12.20
C ARG A 47 13.62 -1.89 -10.85
N LEU A 48 12.52 -1.76 -10.10
CA LEU A 48 12.31 -2.50 -8.86
C LEU A 48 12.35 -4.03 -9.09
N HIS A 49 11.71 -4.53 -10.15
CA HIS A 49 11.81 -5.95 -10.52
C HIS A 49 13.23 -6.37 -10.92
N GLY A 50 13.94 -5.53 -11.68
CA GLY A 50 15.31 -5.81 -12.11
C GLY A 50 16.38 -5.73 -11.01
N SER A 51 16.08 -5.09 -9.87
CA SER A 51 17.02 -4.97 -8.76
C SER A 51 17.34 -6.32 -8.12
N GLY A 52 18.63 -6.62 -7.96
CA GLY A 52 19.09 -7.75 -7.13
C GLY A 52 19.21 -7.39 -5.64
N GLU A 53 19.01 -6.13 -5.29
CA GLU A 53 19.12 -5.60 -3.94
C GLU A 53 17.75 -5.28 -3.34
N SER A 54 17.71 -5.12 -2.01
CA SER A 54 16.51 -4.65 -1.32
C SER A 54 16.23 -3.20 -1.67
N VAL A 55 15.06 -2.94 -2.23
CA VAL A 55 14.68 -1.62 -2.75
C VAL A 55 13.26 -1.27 -2.34
N CYS A 56 13.02 0.02 -2.07
CA CYS A 56 11.71 0.54 -1.72
C CYS A 56 11.31 1.62 -2.74
N LEU A 57 10.21 1.37 -3.46
CA LEU A 57 9.51 2.41 -4.19
C LEU A 57 8.56 3.13 -3.23
N SER A 58 8.50 4.45 -3.28
CA SER A 58 7.53 5.24 -2.52
C SER A 58 6.77 6.21 -3.43
N LEU A 59 5.50 6.42 -3.15
CA LEU A 59 4.60 7.31 -3.90
C LEU A 59 3.57 7.93 -2.96
N ARG A 60 3.30 9.22 -3.11
CA ARG A 60 2.19 9.89 -2.40
C ARG A 60 0.91 9.83 -3.22
N LEU A 61 -0.18 9.45 -2.59
CA LEU A 61 -1.52 9.34 -3.18
C LEU A 61 -2.44 10.35 -2.49
N TRP A 62 -2.98 11.30 -3.26
CA TRP A 62 -3.82 12.38 -2.75
C TRP A 62 -5.30 12.11 -3.01
N GLU A 63 -6.14 12.44 -2.03
CA GLU A 63 -7.59 12.19 -2.06
C GLU A 63 -7.88 10.71 -2.40
N PHE A 64 -7.31 9.80 -1.60
CA PHE A 64 -7.36 8.35 -1.79
C PHE A 64 -8.71 7.79 -1.34
N ASN A 65 -9.53 7.35 -2.29
CA ASN A 65 -10.87 6.83 -2.02
C ASN A 65 -10.80 5.34 -1.67
N VAL A 66 -10.89 5.05 -0.38
CA VAL A 66 -10.96 3.67 0.13
C VAL A 66 -12.32 3.06 -0.17
N SER A 67 -13.38 3.88 -0.07
CA SER A 67 -14.75 3.53 -0.43
C SER A 67 -15.51 4.77 -0.89
N ASN A 68 -16.77 4.61 -1.31
CA ASN A 68 -17.63 5.74 -1.65
C ASN A 68 -17.91 6.71 -0.47
N LYS A 69 -17.61 6.30 0.77
CA LYS A 69 -17.84 7.09 1.99
C LYS A 69 -16.56 7.52 2.69
N VAL A 70 -15.44 6.87 2.40
CA VAL A 70 -14.15 7.08 3.09
C VAL A 70 -13.11 7.49 2.08
N SER A 71 -12.61 8.72 2.22
CA SER A 71 -11.53 9.28 1.44
C SER A 71 -10.44 9.79 2.38
N LEU A 72 -9.21 9.33 2.18
CA LEU A 72 -8.04 9.72 2.95
C LEU A 72 -7.33 10.88 2.23
N PRO A 73 -7.06 12.01 2.90
CA PRO A 73 -6.45 13.18 2.24
C PRO A 73 -5.10 12.86 1.60
N LEU A 74 -4.29 12.04 2.28
CA LEU A 74 -2.96 11.64 1.84
C LEU A 74 -2.64 10.23 2.33
N VAL A 75 -2.20 9.37 1.41
CA VAL A 75 -1.67 8.04 1.69
C VAL A 75 -0.26 7.95 1.12
N LEU A 76 0.68 7.46 1.92
CA LEU A 76 1.99 7.03 1.45
C LEU A 76 1.90 5.56 1.03
N LEU A 77 2.05 5.30 -0.27
CA LEU A 77 2.22 3.97 -0.83
C LEU A 77 3.71 3.63 -0.82
N ARG A 78 4.04 2.43 -0.33
CA ARG A 78 5.39 1.86 -0.47
C ARG A 78 5.31 0.47 -1.07
N VAL A 79 6.15 0.19 -2.05
CA VAL A 79 6.40 -1.15 -2.56
C VAL A 79 7.79 -1.54 -2.13
N ILE A 80 7.88 -2.59 -1.34
CA ILE A 80 9.10 -2.97 -0.65
C ILE A 80 9.53 -4.34 -1.15
N LYS A 81 10.69 -4.39 -1.80
CA LYS A 81 11.33 -5.60 -2.27
C LYS A 81 12.45 -5.98 -1.32
N TRP A 82 12.41 -7.22 -0.82
CA TRP A 82 13.48 -7.83 -0.04
C TRP A 82 13.70 -9.24 -0.58
N GLU A 83 14.91 -9.53 -1.07
CA GLU A 83 15.22 -10.83 -1.69
C GLU A 83 14.19 -11.23 -2.76
N ASP A 84 13.43 -12.30 -2.54
CA ASP A 84 12.39 -12.85 -3.41
C ASP A 84 10.96 -12.41 -3.03
N ARG A 85 10.83 -11.47 -2.10
CA ARG A 85 9.55 -11.03 -1.54
C ARG A 85 9.23 -9.58 -1.92
N LEU A 86 7.95 -9.36 -2.25
CA LEU A 86 7.35 -8.06 -2.50
C LEU A 86 6.20 -7.81 -1.55
N ASP A 87 6.26 -6.69 -0.84
CA ASP A 87 5.19 -6.23 0.04
C ASP A 87 4.69 -4.85 -0.41
N ILE A 88 3.42 -4.56 -0.17
CA ILE A 88 2.82 -3.25 -0.40
C ILE A 88 2.28 -2.70 0.91
N GLU A 89 2.72 -1.50 1.27
CA GLU A 89 2.31 -0.76 2.44
C GLU A 89 1.51 0.49 2.02
N LEU A 90 0.44 0.76 2.75
CA LEU A 90 -0.37 1.96 2.64
C LEU A 90 -0.40 2.60 4.04
N SER A 91 0.19 3.78 4.16
CA SER A 91 0.35 4.48 5.44
C SER A 91 -0.32 5.84 5.38
N PHE A 92 -1.09 6.19 6.40
CA PHE A 92 -1.82 7.46 6.47
C PHE A 92 -1.83 7.96 7.92
N ASN A 93 -2.05 9.26 8.07
CA ASN A 93 -2.23 9.87 9.38
C ASN A 93 -3.72 10.07 9.63
N SER A 94 -4.18 9.77 10.84
CA SER A 94 -5.51 10.13 11.32
C SER A 94 -5.46 11.30 12.30
N THR A 95 -6.56 12.02 12.40
CA THR A 95 -6.79 13.06 13.41
C THR A 95 -7.73 12.55 14.50
N PRO A 96 -7.77 13.18 15.69
CA PRO A 96 -8.74 12.81 16.73
C PRO A 96 -10.21 12.97 16.34
N ALA A 97 -10.50 13.70 15.25
CA ALA A 97 -11.85 13.87 14.73
C ALA A 97 -12.28 12.75 13.79
N ASP A 98 -11.35 11.88 13.38
CA ASP A 98 -11.61 10.80 12.44
C ASP A 98 -12.26 9.61 13.16
N ASP A 99 -13.26 9.00 12.53
CA ASP A 99 -13.75 7.69 12.95
C ASP A 99 -12.79 6.61 12.44
N LEU A 100 -11.81 6.28 13.27
CA LEU A 100 -10.81 5.25 12.96
C LEU A 100 -11.44 3.87 12.74
N SER A 101 -12.55 3.56 13.40
CA SER A 101 -13.22 2.26 13.23
C SER A 101 -13.80 2.15 11.82
N ASP A 102 -14.51 3.18 11.38
CA ASP A 102 -15.07 3.25 10.02
C ASP A 102 -13.98 3.25 8.95
N ILE A 103 -12.88 3.99 9.17
CA ILE A 103 -11.73 4.02 8.24
C ILE A 103 -11.10 2.63 8.15
N MET A 104 -10.81 1.98 9.28
CA MET A 104 -10.15 0.68 9.31
C MET A 104 -11.05 -0.43 8.74
N GLN A 105 -12.36 -0.35 8.95
CA GLN A 105 -13.32 -1.25 8.32
C GLN A 105 -13.36 -1.06 6.79
N ALA A 106 -13.38 0.18 6.32
CA ALA A 106 -13.32 0.46 4.88
C ALA A 106 -12.00 -0.04 4.26
N LEU A 107 -10.88 0.18 4.96
CA LEU A 107 -9.58 -0.32 4.52
C LEU A 107 -9.53 -1.85 4.50
N HIS A 108 -10.10 -2.53 5.50
CA HIS A 108 -10.20 -3.98 5.55
C HIS A 108 -10.91 -4.53 4.30
N ALA A 109 -12.09 -3.98 3.99
CA ALA A 109 -12.84 -4.37 2.79
C ALA A 109 -12.06 -4.09 1.50
N TYR A 110 -11.40 -2.94 1.41
CA TYR A 110 -10.58 -2.56 0.26
C TYR A 110 -9.42 -3.54 0.04
N VAL A 111 -8.63 -3.83 1.08
CA VAL A 111 -7.46 -4.71 0.96
C VAL A 111 -7.84 -6.19 0.83
N SER A 112 -8.95 -6.63 1.45
CA SER A 112 -9.49 -7.98 1.23
C SER A 112 -9.90 -8.16 -0.24
N GLY A 113 -10.56 -7.15 -0.84
CA GLY A 113 -10.90 -7.16 -2.26
C GLY A 113 -9.68 -7.24 -3.19
N LEU A 114 -8.62 -6.49 -2.88
CA LEU A 114 -7.34 -6.61 -3.60
C LEU A 114 -6.72 -7.99 -3.42
N ALA A 115 -6.66 -8.49 -2.19
CA ALA A 115 -6.05 -9.77 -1.87
C ALA A 115 -6.75 -10.94 -2.57
N GLY A 116 -8.09 -10.98 -2.52
CA GLY A 116 -8.88 -11.98 -3.23
C GLY A 116 -8.71 -11.91 -4.75
N ARG A 117 -8.69 -10.70 -5.33
CA ARG A 117 -8.54 -10.51 -6.78
C ARG A 117 -7.15 -10.90 -7.30
N PHE A 118 -6.11 -10.63 -6.52
CA PHE A 118 -4.71 -10.79 -6.95
C PHE A 118 -3.98 -11.93 -6.26
N SER A 119 -4.70 -12.80 -5.53
CA SER A 119 -4.15 -13.95 -4.79
C SER A 119 -3.03 -13.56 -3.83
N ILE A 120 -3.19 -12.43 -3.14
CA ILE A 120 -2.23 -11.97 -2.12
C ILE A 120 -2.52 -12.75 -0.83
N PRO A 121 -1.55 -13.51 -0.30
CA PRO A 121 -1.82 -14.51 0.74
C PRO A 121 -2.06 -13.92 2.13
N VAL A 122 -1.51 -12.74 2.40
CA VAL A 122 -1.57 -12.11 3.73
C VAL A 122 -1.81 -10.62 3.60
N PHE A 123 -2.74 -10.12 4.39
CA PHE A 123 -2.97 -8.68 4.55
C PHE A 123 -3.35 -8.35 5.99
N TYR A 124 -2.98 -7.16 6.46
CA TYR A 124 -3.30 -6.69 7.80
C TYR A 124 -3.24 -5.17 7.90
N GLY A 125 -3.88 -4.62 8.92
CA GLY A 125 -3.91 -3.19 9.22
C GLY A 125 -3.92 -2.95 10.73
N GLY A 126 -3.16 -1.96 11.17
CA GLY A 126 -2.91 -1.68 12.58
C GLY A 126 -2.26 -0.32 12.76
N MET A 127 -2.01 0.04 14.01
CA MET A 127 -1.15 1.19 14.31
C MET A 127 0.27 0.93 13.79
N GLU A 128 0.95 1.97 13.36
CA GLU A 128 2.33 1.85 12.86
C GLU A 128 3.29 1.51 14.01
N PRO A 129 4.15 0.46 13.88
CA PRO A 129 4.27 -0.43 12.74
C PRO A 129 3.22 -1.56 12.76
N ALA A 130 2.48 -1.72 11.66
CA ALA A 130 1.38 -2.68 11.57
C ALA A 130 1.80 -4.17 11.73
N ILE A 131 3.11 -4.45 11.73
CA ILE A 131 3.65 -5.77 12.05
C ILE A 131 3.35 -6.18 13.50
N ASP A 132 3.27 -5.22 14.41
CA ASP A 132 2.85 -5.47 15.79
C ASP A 132 1.42 -6.00 15.80
N LYS A 133 1.21 -7.17 16.43
CA LYS A 133 -0.07 -7.88 16.43
C LYS A 133 -1.04 -7.32 17.46
N ASP A 134 -0.51 -6.75 18.55
CA ASP A 134 -1.32 -6.29 19.68
C ASP A 134 -2.04 -4.97 19.36
N THR A 135 -1.66 -4.34 18.24
CA THR A 135 -2.18 -3.05 17.79
C THR A 135 -2.84 -3.12 16.41
N ARG A 136 -3.27 -4.34 15.99
CA ARG A 136 -4.00 -4.56 14.73
C ARG A 136 -5.50 -4.39 14.91
N TYR A 137 -6.12 -3.84 13.88
CA TYR A 137 -7.57 -3.87 13.69
C TYR A 137 -8.01 -5.12 12.92
N PHE A 138 -7.15 -5.65 12.05
CA PHE A 138 -7.42 -6.87 11.31
C PHE A 138 -6.15 -7.59 10.85
N THR A 139 -6.27 -8.91 10.67
CA THR A 139 -5.34 -9.77 9.94
C THR A 139 -6.14 -10.75 9.08
N ASN A 140 -5.99 -10.68 7.77
CA ASN A 140 -6.83 -11.35 6.79
C ASN A 140 -8.32 -11.09 7.10
N GLU A 141 -9.15 -12.13 7.14
CA GLU A 141 -10.58 -12.04 7.45
C GLU A 141 -10.88 -11.91 8.96
N THR A 142 -9.86 -11.96 9.81
CA THR A 142 -10.01 -11.88 11.27
C THR A 142 -9.85 -10.43 11.75
N LEU A 143 -10.81 -9.94 12.52
CA LEU A 143 -10.76 -8.62 13.18
C LEU A 143 -10.07 -8.69 14.54
N GLY A 144 -9.59 -7.54 15.02
CA GLY A 144 -8.94 -7.38 16.32
C GLY A 144 -7.42 -7.55 16.30
N PRO A 145 -6.75 -7.34 17.45
CA PRO A 145 -7.33 -7.15 18.80
C PRO A 145 -7.90 -5.76 19.12
N LEU A 146 -7.74 -4.75 18.26
CA LEU A 146 -8.37 -3.42 18.38
C LEU A 146 -9.75 -3.34 17.74
#